data_AF-A0A4R0YMM0-F1
#
_entry.id   AF-A0A4R0YMM0-F1
#
_cell.length_a   1.000
_cell.length_b   1.000
_cell.length_c   1.000
_cell.angle_alpha   90.00
_cell.angle_beta   90.00
_cell.angle_gamma   90.00
#
_symmetry.space_group_name_H-M   'P 1'
#
loop_
_entity.id
_entity.type
_entity.pdbx_description
1 polymer ?
#
loop_
_entity_poly.entity_id
_entity_poly.type
_entity_poly.pdbx_seq_one_letter_code
_entity_poly.pdbx_strand_id
1 'polypeptide(L)' 'MMHAPRVRALESRHADLETRIAAEGNRPRPDHEAITRLKREKLHLKEEMEKLRRAH' A
#
# COMPACT_ATOMS: atom_id res chain seq x y z
N MET A 1 -1.42 6.44 23.85
CA MET A 1 -1.07 5.17 23.17
C MET A 1 -2.22 4.67 22.26
N MET A 2 -2.58 5.38 21.18
CA MET A 2 -3.76 5.02 20.37
C MET A 2 -3.52 4.80 18.86
N HIS A 3 -2.28 4.93 18.37
CA HIS A 3 -1.99 4.83 16.93
C HIS A 3 -1.48 3.47 16.45
N ALA A 4 -0.98 2.62 17.35
CA ALA A 4 -0.48 1.28 17.00
C ALA A 4 -1.47 0.41 16.20
N PRO A 5 -2.77 0.30 16.53
CA PRO A 5 -3.70 -0.50 15.74
C PRO A 5 -3.99 0.12 14.36
N ARG A 6 -3.99 1.45 14.25
CA ARG A 6 -4.25 2.16 12.99
C ARG A 6 -3.08 2.02 12.01
N VAL A 7 -1.84 2.12 12.51
CA VAL A 7 -0.64 1.87 11.69
C VAL A 7 -0.60 0.42 11.21
N ARG A 8 -0.87 -0.56 12.08
CA ARG A 8 -0.91 -1.98 11.68
C ARG A 8 -1.96 -2.27 10.59
N ALA A 9 -3.13 -1.64 10.67
CA ALA A 9 -4.15 -1.78 9.64
C ALA A 9 -3.70 -1.22 8.28
N LEU A 10 -2.99 -0.09 8.29
CA LEU A 10 -2.41 0.50 7.07
C LEU A 10 -1.27 -0.35 6.52
N GLU A 11 -0.43 -0.92 7.37
CA GLU A 11 0.64 -1.86 6.98
C GLU A 11 0.08 -3.11 6.31
N SER A 12 -1.00 -3.68 6.87
CA SER A 12 -1.68 -4.83 6.26
C SER A 12 -2.25 -4.50 4.88
N ARG A 13 -2.86 -3.32 4.70
CA ARG A 13 -3.37 -2.87 3.39
C ARG A 13 -2.24 -2.62 2.39
N HIS A 14 -1.12 -2.05 2.86
CA HIS A 14 0.06 -1.85 2.03
C HIS A 14 0.65 -3.18 1.56
N ALA A 15 0.70 -4.19 2.43
CA ALA A 15 1.15 -5.54 2.05
C ALA A 15 0.23 -6.20 1.02
N ASP A 16 -1.09 -6.07 1.16
CA ASP A 16 -2.06 -6.56 0.17
C ASP A 16 -1.87 -5.94 -1.21
N LEU A 17 -1.70 -4.61 -1.27
CA LEU A 17 -1.43 -3.91 -2.53
C LEU A 17 -0.14 -4.37 -3.19
N GLU A 18 0.92 -4.66 -2.42
CA GLU A 18 2.16 -5.22 -2.95
C GLU A 18 1.95 -6.61 -3.55
N THR A 19 1.21 -7.47 -2.87
CA THR A 19 0.87 -8.80 -3.41
C THR A 19 0.07 -8.66 -4.71
N ARG A 20 -0.87 -7.73 -4.78
CA ARG A 20 -1.67 -7.48 -5.99
C ARG A 20 -0.83 -6.93 -7.15
N ILE A 21 0.10 -6.01 -6.87
CA ILE A 21 1.04 -5.48 -7.87
C ILE A 21 1.94 -6.60 -8.40
N ALA A 22 2.48 -7.44 -7.52
CA ALA A 22 3.34 -8.55 -7.91
C ALA A 22 2.56 -9.60 -8.70
N ALA A 23 1.34 -9.93 -8.28
CA ALA A 23 0.46 -10.85 -8.99
C ALA A 23 0.14 -10.33 -10.40
N GLU A 24 -0.23 -9.05 -10.54
CA GLU A 24 -0.54 -8.44 -11.83
C GLU A 24 0.69 -8.34 -12.74
N GLY A 25 1.87 -8.03 -12.17
CA GLY A 25 3.14 -7.98 -12.91
C GLY A 25 3.63 -9.34 -13.41
N ASN A 26 3.25 -10.42 -12.74
CA ASN A 26 3.58 -11.79 -13.16
C ASN A 26 2.62 -12.35 -14.22
N ARG A 27 1.55 -11.63 -14.59
CA ARG A 27 0.63 -12.11 -15.62
C ARG A 27 1.30 -12.06 -17.01
N PRO A 28 0.99 -13.02 -17.91
CA PRO A 28 1.52 -13.01 -19.28
C PRO A 28 1.17 -11.74 -20.08
N ARG A 29 0.09 -11.06 -19.69
CA ARG A 29 -0.29 -9.73 -20.17
C ARG A 29 -0.61 -8.85 -18.96
N PRO A 30 0.38 -8.13 -18.41
CA PRO A 30 0.17 -7.29 -17.24
C PRO A 30 -0.67 -6.06 -17.61
N ASP A 31 -1.67 -5.74 -16.79
CA ASP A 31 -2.35 -4.45 -16.89
C ASP A 31 -1.49 -3.36 -16.24
N HIS A 32 -0.75 -2.63 -17.09
CA HIS A 32 0.11 -1.54 -16.64
C HIS A 32 -0.65 -0.37 -16.01
N GLU A 33 -1.90 -0.12 -16.40
CA GLU A 33 -2.73 0.92 -15.80
C GLU A 33 -3.16 0.51 -14.39
N ALA A 34 -3.61 -0.73 -14.22
CA ALA A 34 -3.92 -1.30 -12.92
C ALA A 34 -2.70 -1.30 -11.99
N ILE A 35 -1.53 -1.75 -12.48
CA ILE A 35 -0.28 -1.71 -11.70
C ILE A 35 0.06 -0.28 -11.27
N THR A 36 -0.07 0.69 -12.17
CA THR A 36 0.23 2.10 -11.88
C THR A 36 -0.71 2.66 -10.83
N ARG A 37 -2.01 2.35 -10.93
CA ARG A 37 -3.02 2.74 -9.95
C ARG A 37 -2.74 2.12 -8.58
N LEU A 38 -2.45 0.81 -8.53
CA LEU A 38 -2.10 0.11 -7.28
C LEU A 38 -0.83 0.68 -6.63
N LYS A 39 0.20 1.01 -7.42
CA LYS A 39 1.42 1.65 -6.93
C LYS A 39 1.16 3.04 -6.34
N ARG A 40 0.28 3.84 -6.94
CA ARG A 40 -0.14 5.14 -6.39
C ARG A 40 -0.89 4.98 -5.07
N GLU A 41 -1.80 4.02 -4.99
CA GLU A 41 -2.54 3.74 -3.77
C GLU A 41 -1.61 3.28 -2.64
N LYS A 42 -0.62 2.43 -2.96
CA LYS A 42 0.44 2.03 -2.04
C LYS A 42 1.26 3.22 -1.55
N LEU A 43 1.64 4.13 -2.44
CA LEU A 43 2.38 5.34 -2.09
C LEU A 43 1.57 6.21 -1.11
N HIS A 44 0.28 6.40 -1.38
CA HIS A 44 -0.59 7.16 -0.51
C HIS A 44 -0.70 6.55 0.90
N LEU A 45 -0.87 5.22 1.00
CA LEU A 45 -0.87 4.54 2.31
C LEU A 45 0.45 4.71 3.05
N LYS A 46 1.58 4.67 2.33
CA LYS A 46 2.90 4.92 2.92
C LYS A 46 2.99 6.32 3.50
N GLU A 47 2.52 7.33 2.77
CA GLU A 47 2.50 8.72 3.25
C GLU A 47 1.59 8.90 4.47
N GLU A 48 0.41 8.28 4.48
CA GLU A 48 -0.49 8.33 5.64
C GLU A 48 0.11 7.63 6.88
N MET A 49 0.80 6.51 6.70
CA MET A 49 1.57 5.87 7.78
C MET A 49 2.67 6.78 8.30
N GLU A 50 3.44 7.42 7.42
CA GLU A 50 4.51 8.34 7.79
C GLU A 50 3.97 9.57 8.53
N LYS A 51 2.84 10.14 8.09
CA LYS A 51 2.16 11.23 8.81
C LYS A 51 1.73 10.81 10.20
N LEU A 52 1.11 9.63 10.33
CA LEU A 52 0.70 9.09 11.64
C LEU A 52 1.89 8.78 12.56
N ARG A 53 3.03 8.38 11.98
CA ARG A 53 4.28 8.16 12.72
C ARG A 53 4.92 9.47 13.18
N ARG A 54 4.88 10.52 12.36
CA ARG A 54 5.46 11.86 12.63
C ARG A 54 4.58 12.74 13.52
N ALA A 55 3.27 12.50 13.55
CA ALA A 55 2.33 13.20 14.43
C ALA A 55 2.39 12.70 15.89
N HIS A 56 3.41 11.90 16.24
CA HIS A 56 3.69 11.35 17.56
C HIS A 56 5.15 11.64 17.92
#